data_AF-A0A2R6IP36-F1
#
_entry.id   AF-A0A2R6IP36-F1
#
_cell.length_a   1.000
_cell.length_b   1.000
_cell.length_c   1.000
_cell.angle_alpha   90.00
_cell.angle_beta   90.00
_cell.angle_gamma   90.00
#
_symmetry.space_group_name_H-M   'P 1'
#
loop_
_entity.id
_entity.type
_entity.pdbx_description
1 polymer ?
#
loop_
_entity_poly.entity_id
_entity_poly.type
_entity_poly.pdbx_seq_one_letter_code
_entity_poly.pdbx_strand_id
1 'polypeptide(L)'
;MIGIVASRADRASTHVAERLLELADWTERTDADRDDADGGGTHHVLDRAGERLELRSFDGLHIRLDDPAPAFSERPDVLVFVSRHSGDTGPLLTCHFTGNFGDAEYGGADGSFAPACPGVQRALVAGFDEHAPEGYGVAVEGTHHGPTELSVPGVFAELGSGDEQWDDPAGAAAVARSVLELPDRDATVAVGDPDRPRHLVGFGGGHYAPRFERVIRETAWGVGHVGMDWQLEELGHPAEHADVLEAAIRASDAEFALVEGEYPALRDALAARDVRVVSETWVRAVDDRPLSLVAALSTDLAPVEDGLRFGDRAAAVPGDTPPADGYRVVDLPAELLAAAQGVDADAARAAVERRAVAFETEQAGSRPAGRAALPTDDVTTSGDGTAGGDATTADADSADGDTTAADTGTDVAAVDTDAADADADAADGDGPAPYDALVADLAAVLRESYDEVVREGDAVVARVESFDPSLAATLGVPEGPKFGALSSGEPVEVRGETIRPETVSSEREEQFPV
;
A
#
# COMPACT_ATOMS: atom_id res chain seq x y z
N MET A 1 7.26 -20.33 14.35
CA MET A 1 7.57 -21.51 13.50
C MET A 1 6.51 -21.66 12.42
N ILE A 2 6.91 -21.87 11.16
CA ILE A 2 6.04 -22.13 10.01
C ILE A 2 5.97 -23.65 9.75
N GLY A 3 4.77 -24.22 9.82
CA GLY A 3 4.55 -25.63 9.50
C GLY A 3 4.14 -25.82 8.04
N ILE A 4 4.91 -26.57 7.26
CA ILE A 4 4.61 -26.91 5.87
C ILE A 4 3.97 -28.29 5.83
N VAL A 5 2.77 -28.37 5.26
CA VAL A 5 1.97 -29.60 5.16
C VAL A 5 1.99 -30.10 3.71
N ALA A 6 2.63 -31.24 3.47
CA ALA A 6 2.62 -31.94 2.20
C ALA A 6 1.69 -33.17 2.24
N SER A 7 1.11 -33.55 1.11
CA SER A 7 0.28 -34.74 0.96
C SER A 7 0.88 -35.71 -0.05
N ARG A 8 1.04 -36.97 0.33
CA ARG A 8 1.48 -38.06 -0.56
C ARG A 8 0.40 -38.49 -1.55
N ALA A 9 -0.86 -38.13 -1.30
CA ALA A 9 -1.97 -38.38 -2.23
C ALA A 9 -2.14 -37.27 -3.29
N ASP A 10 -1.40 -36.17 -3.16
CA ASP A 10 -1.45 -35.02 -4.08
C ASP A 10 -0.13 -34.92 -4.86
N ARG A 11 -0.21 -35.11 -6.17
CA ARG A 11 0.95 -35.11 -7.08
C ARG A 11 1.68 -33.76 -7.09
N ALA A 12 0.95 -32.65 -7.13
CA ALA A 12 1.56 -31.33 -7.10
C ALA A 12 2.23 -31.06 -5.75
N SER A 13 1.57 -31.48 -4.65
CA SER A 13 2.13 -31.37 -3.30
C SER A 13 3.46 -32.11 -3.16
N THR A 14 3.51 -33.37 -3.61
CA THR A 14 4.77 -34.14 -3.58
C THR A 14 5.86 -33.46 -4.39
N HIS A 15 5.52 -32.89 -5.54
CA HIS A 15 6.49 -32.22 -6.39
C HIS A 15 6.99 -30.91 -5.78
N VAL A 16 6.12 -30.10 -5.18
CA VAL A 16 6.53 -28.90 -4.44
C VAL A 16 7.40 -29.27 -3.24
N ALA A 17 7.07 -30.33 -2.50
CA ALA A 17 7.87 -30.81 -1.38
C ALA A 17 9.29 -31.25 -1.83
N GLU A 18 9.41 -31.95 -2.96
CA GLU A 18 10.71 -32.26 -3.56
C GLU A 18 11.52 -31.00 -3.88
N ARG A 19 10.88 -29.97 -4.47
CA ARG A 19 11.55 -28.69 -4.77
C ARG A 19 11.95 -27.94 -3.51
N LEU A 20 11.14 -27.95 -2.45
CA LEU A 20 11.49 -27.39 -1.15
C LEU A 20 12.80 -28.00 -0.62
N LEU A 21 12.90 -29.33 -0.66
CA LEU A 21 14.07 -30.07 -0.17
C LEU A 21 15.32 -29.86 -1.03
N GLU A 22 15.18 -29.65 -2.33
CA GLU A 22 16.30 -29.37 -3.23
C GLU A 22 16.85 -27.94 -3.12
N LEU A 23 16.01 -26.97 -2.74
CA LEU A 23 16.33 -25.54 -2.76
C LEU A 23 17.00 -25.01 -1.48
N ALA A 24 17.07 -25.81 -0.41
CA ALA A 24 17.66 -25.41 0.86
C ALA A 24 18.34 -26.58 1.59
N ASP A 25 19.24 -26.26 2.52
CA ASP A 25 19.97 -27.25 3.32
C ASP A 25 19.15 -27.70 4.54
N TRP A 26 18.14 -28.54 4.31
CA TRP A 26 17.28 -29.07 5.37
C TRP A 26 18.00 -30.08 6.28
N THR A 27 17.66 -30.05 7.57
CA THR A 27 18.06 -31.10 8.52
C THR A 27 16.97 -32.16 8.61
N GLU A 28 17.27 -33.38 8.18
CA GLU A 28 16.39 -34.54 8.34
C GLU A 28 16.29 -34.98 9.82
N ARG A 29 15.08 -35.33 10.24
CA ARG A 29 14.72 -35.80 11.57
C ARG A 29 13.74 -36.98 11.46
N THR A 30 13.59 -37.73 12.56
CA THR A 30 12.64 -38.86 12.63
C THR A 30 11.77 -38.74 13.88
N ASP A 31 10.45 -38.77 13.67
CA ASP A 31 9.42 -38.88 14.70
C ASP A 31 8.95 -40.34 14.75
N ALA A 32 9.35 -41.07 15.80
CA ALA A 32 8.99 -42.48 15.98
C ALA A 32 7.72 -42.67 16.82
N ASP A 33 7.17 -41.59 17.38
CA ASP A 33 6.03 -41.64 18.30
C ASP A 33 4.69 -41.46 17.56
N ARG A 34 4.73 -40.86 16.36
CA ARG A 34 3.57 -40.69 15.47
C ARG A 34 3.66 -41.60 14.23
N ASP A 35 2.51 -42.01 13.71
CA ASP A 35 2.41 -42.75 12.45
C ASP A 35 2.90 -41.91 11.26
N ASP A 36 3.67 -42.52 10.35
CA ASP A 36 4.19 -41.86 9.14
C ASP A 36 3.05 -41.37 8.21
N ALA A 37 1.90 -42.04 8.24
CA ALA A 37 0.72 -41.63 7.50
C ALA A 37 0.14 -40.29 8.01
N ASP A 38 0.36 -39.97 9.29
CA ASP A 38 -0.19 -38.81 9.98
C ASP A 38 0.88 -37.72 10.24
N GLY A 39 1.93 -37.68 9.42
CA GLY A 39 3.01 -36.70 9.57
C GLY A 39 4.07 -37.08 10.59
N GLY A 40 4.07 -38.32 11.10
CA GLY A 40 5.21 -38.91 11.80
C GLY A 40 6.33 -39.33 10.84
N GLY A 41 7.20 -40.25 11.27
CA GLY A 41 8.28 -40.74 10.43
C GLY A 41 9.32 -39.66 10.10
N THR A 42 9.77 -39.61 8.85
CA THR A 42 10.80 -38.65 8.42
C THR A 42 10.20 -37.27 8.21
N HIS A 43 10.79 -36.25 8.82
CA HIS A 43 10.45 -34.85 8.64
C HIS A 43 11.71 -34.00 8.51
N HIS A 44 11.54 -32.75 8.04
CA HIS A 44 12.66 -31.87 7.72
C HIS A 44 12.51 -30.53 8.43
N VAL A 45 13.60 -30.02 8.98
CA VAL A 45 13.64 -28.72 9.67
C VAL A 45 14.67 -27.81 9.03
N LEU A 46 14.32 -26.53 8.89
CA LEU A 46 15.17 -25.47 8.35
C LEU A 46 15.03 -24.23 9.25
N ASP A 47 16.14 -23.66 9.71
CA ASP A 47 16.13 -22.35 10.35
C ASP A 47 16.58 -21.30 9.30
N ARG A 48 15.75 -20.28 9.07
CA ARG A 48 15.98 -19.24 8.05
C ARG A 48 15.46 -17.89 8.50
N ALA A 49 16.26 -16.84 8.33
CA ALA A 49 15.95 -15.47 8.76
C ALA A 49 15.45 -15.36 10.22
N GLY A 50 15.94 -16.22 11.12
CA GLY A 50 15.53 -16.25 12.53
C GLY A 50 14.23 -17.01 12.79
N GLU A 51 13.58 -17.53 11.76
CA GLU A 51 12.34 -18.30 11.81
C GLU A 51 12.61 -19.78 11.51
N ARG A 52 11.89 -20.68 12.18
CA ARG A 52 11.96 -22.13 11.88
C ARG A 52 10.86 -22.52 10.91
N LEU A 53 11.21 -23.27 9.87
CA LEU A 53 10.29 -24.01 9.02
C LEU A 53 10.42 -25.50 9.31
N GLU A 54 9.30 -26.20 9.30
CA GLU A 54 9.26 -27.65 9.43
C GLU A 54 8.34 -28.23 8.35
N LEU A 55 8.83 -29.21 7.57
CA LEU A 55 8.08 -29.89 6.52
C LEU A 55 7.70 -31.29 6.98
N ARG A 56 6.39 -31.58 6.95
CA ARG A 56 5.82 -32.90 7.24
C ARG A 56 4.90 -33.37 6.12
N SER A 57 4.90 -34.67 5.88
CA SER A 57 4.12 -35.33 4.82
C SER A 57 3.05 -36.23 5.41
N PHE A 58 1.83 -36.12 4.88
CA PHE A 58 0.66 -36.88 5.29
C PHE A 58 0.17 -37.77 4.15
N ASP A 59 -0.42 -38.92 4.44
CA ASP A 59 -0.90 -39.84 3.41
C ASP A 59 -2.20 -39.36 2.75
N GLY A 60 -3.09 -38.75 3.54
CA GLY A 60 -4.38 -38.24 3.09
C GLY A 60 -4.28 -36.93 2.29
N LEU A 61 -5.31 -36.63 1.49
CA LEU A 61 -5.46 -35.32 0.84
C LEU A 61 -5.70 -34.23 1.89
N HIS A 62 -5.04 -33.08 1.73
CA HIS A 62 -5.11 -31.96 2.68
C HIS A 62 -6.54 -31.57 3.04
N ILE A 63 -7.42 -31.52 2.04
CA ILE A 63 -8.82 -31.08 2.21
C ILE A 63 -9.64 -31.95 3.17
N ARG A 64 -9.18 -33.18 3.45
CA ARG A 64 -9.85 -34.14 4.37
C ARG A 64 -9.06 -34.38 5.65
N LEU A 65 -7.93 -33.70 5.84
CA LEU A 65 -7.17 -33.82 7.08
C LEU A 65 -7.98 -33.20 8.23
N ASP A 66 -7.79 -33.76 9.42
CA ASP A 66 -8.05 -33.03 10.66
C ASP A 66 -6.94 -31.99 10.88
N ASP A 67 -6.95 -31.28 12.01
CA ASP A 67 -5.91 -30.32 12.37
C ASP A 67 -4.50 -30.96 12.38
N PRO A 68 -3.59 -30.58 11.47
CA PRO A 68 -2.24 -31.14 11.42
C PRO A 68 -1.28 -30.42 12.37
N ALA A 69 -1.66 -29.31 13.01
CA ALA A 69 -0.77 -28.55 13.88
C ALA A 69 -0.12 -29.38 15.01
N PRO A 70 -0.83 -30.33 15.68
CA PRO A 70 -0.21 -31.18 16.68
C PRO A 70 0.90 -32.09 16.13
N ALA A 71 0.96 -32.31 14.81
CA ALA A 71 1.99 -33.12 14.18
C ALA A 71 3.39 -32.53 14.35
N PHE A 72 3.52 -31.21 14.35
CA PHE A 72 4.81 -30.52 14.32
C PHE A 72 5.56 -30.59 15.65
N SER A 73 6.89 -30.42 15.60
CA SER A 73 7.76 -30.54 16.78
C SER A 73 7.52 -29.46 17.83
N GLU A 74 7.05 -28.30 17.39
CA GLU A 74 6.58 -27.17 18.20
C GLU A 74 5.22 -26.72 17.62
N ARG A 75 4.41 -25.97 18.38
CA ARG A 75 3.16 -25.43 17.83
C ARG A 75 3.49 -24.40 16.74
N PRO A 76 3.05 -24.59 15.48
CA PRO A 76 3.28 -23.60 14.44
C PRO A 76 2.47 -22.33 14.70
N ASP A 77 3.00 -21.20 14.26
CA ASP A 77 2.27 -19.93 14.22
C ASP A 77 1.33 -19.87 13.01
N VAL A 78 1.70 -20.57 11.93
CA VAL A 78 0.91 -20.72 10.71
C VAL A 78 1.20 -22.07 10.04
N LEU A 79 0.19 -22.61 9.38
CA LEU A 79 0.29 -23.76 8.47
C LEU A 79 0.26 -23.31 7.02
N VAL A 80 1.18 -23.82 6.21
CA VAL A 80 1.20 -23.64 4.76
C VAL A 80 0.97 -24.99 4.10
N PHE A 81 -0.19 -25.17 3.48
CA PHE A 81 -0.56 -26.36 2.74
C PHE A 81 -0.05 -26.22 1.31
N VAL A 82 1.00 -26.95 0.94
CA VAL A 82 1.46 -26.98 -0.46
C VAL A 82 0.62 -28.00 -1.21
N SER A 83 -0.24 -27.55 -2.13
CA SER A 83 -1.26 -28.41 -2.76
C SER A 83 -1.41 -28.12 -4.25
N ARG A 84 -2.26 -28.90 -4.92
CA ARG A 84 -2.71 -28.63 -6.28
C ARG A 84 -3.91 -27.68 -6.28
N HIS A 85 -3.92 -26.79 -7.27
CA HIS A 85 -5.16 -26.24 -7.78
C HIS A 85 -5.65 -27.10 -8.95
N SER A 86 -6.95 -27.37 -9.04
CA SER A 86 -7.55 -28.16 -10.12
C SER A 86 -8.67 -27.41 -10.82
N GLY A 87 -8.47 -27.08 -12.10
CA GLY A 87 -9.46 -26.35 -12.88
C GLY A 87 -9.03 -26.12 -14.33
N ASP A 88 -9.89 -25.45 -15.11
CA ASP A 88 -9.67 -25.14 -16.53
C ASP A 88 -9.05 -23.75 -16.74
N THR A 89 -8.10 -23.36 -15.88
CA THR A 89 -7.44 -22.03 -15.90
C THR A 89 -6.09 -21.99 -16.61
N GLY A 90 -5.52 -23.15 -16.96
CA GLY A 90 -4.16 -23.23 -17.48
C GLY A 90 -3.10 -23.01 -16.38
N PRO A 91 -1.91 -22.50 -16.72
CA PRO A 91 -0.83 -22.30 -15.75
C PRO A 91 -1.12 -21.19 -14.74
N LEU A 92 -1.24 -21.56 -13.47
CA LEU A 92 -1.66 -20.65 -12.41
C LEU A 92 -1.02 -21.04 -11.07
N LEU A 93 -0.53 -20.04 -10.33
CA LEU A 93 -0.17 -20.16 -8.93
C LEU A 93 -1.23 -19.43 -8.09
N THR A 94 -1.71 -20.06 -7.03
CA THR A 94 -2.79 -19.50 -6.22
C THR A 94 -2.57 -19.66 -4.73
N CYS A 95 -3.32 -18.87 -3.97
CA CYS A 95 -3.48 -19.10 -2.54
C CYS A 95 -4.85 -18.64 -2.02
N HIS A 96 -5.32 -19.32 -0.97
CA HIS A 96 -6.58 -19.02 -0.29
C HIS A 96 -6.64 -19.64 1.11
N PHE A 97 -7.67 -19.23 1.84
CA PHE A 97 -8.04 -19.82 3.12
C PHE A 97 -9.18 -20.81 2.95
N THR A 98 -9.28 -21.77 3.87
CA THR A 98 -10.28 -22.83 3.83
C THR A 98 -11.50 -22.50 4.68
N GLY A 99 -12.67 -22.90 4.19
CA GLY A 99 -13.95 -22.54 4.79
C GLY A 99 -15.12 -22.88 3.89
N ASN A 100 -16.29 -23.11 4.49
CA ASN A 100 -17.52 -23.39 3.76
C ASN A 100 -18.61 -22.42 4.24
N PHE A 101 -19.10 -21.55 3.35
CA PHE A 101 -20.29 -20.74 3.65
C PHE A 101 -21.58 -21.57 3.59
N GLY A 102 -21.63 -22.56 2.70
CA GLY A 102 -22.70 -23.54 2.57
C GLY A 102 -22.25 -24.95 2.95
N ASP A 103 -22.68 -25.93 2.16
CA ASP A 103 -22.41 -27.35 2.39
C ASP A 103 -20.92 -27.70 2.20
N ALA A 104 -20.35 -28.48 3.13
CA ALA A 104 -18.95 -28.89 3.14
C ALA A 104 -18.68 -30.14 2.27
N GLU A 105 -18.94 -30.05 0.96
CA GLU A 105 -18.76 -31.17 0.04
C GLU A 105 -17.30 -31.67 -0.02
N TYR A 106 -16.35 -30.73 0.05
CA TYR A 106 -14.92 -30.97 -0.10
C TYR A 106 -14.13 -30.85 1.21
N GLY A 107 -14.77 -31.19 2.33
CA GLY A 107 -14.13 -31.33 3.65
C GLY A 107 -14.37 -30.16 4.57
N GLY A 108 -14.02 -30.34 5.84
CA GLY A 108 -14.43 -29.43 6.91
C GLY A 108 -15.90 -29.58 7.28
N ALA A 109 -16.47 -28.54 7.86
CA ALA A 109 -17.87 -28.47 8.31
C ALA A 109 -18.61 -27.29 7.66
N ASP A 110 -19.93 -27.43 7.53
CA ASP A 110 -20.83 -26.39 7.00
C ASP A 110 -20.76 -25.14 7.88
N GLY A 111 -20.71 -23.96 7.27
CA GLY A 111 -20.63 -22.68 7.99
C GLY A 111 -19.37 -22.50 8.85
N SER A 112 -18.32 -23.30 8.63
CA SER A 112 -17.07 -23.26 9.39
C SER A 112 -15.90 -22.77 8.54
N PHE A 113 -14.92 -22.16 9.19
CA PHE A 113 -13.79 -21.45 8.58
C PHE A 113 -12.53 -21.67 9.41
N ALA A 114 -11.42 -22.03 8.75
CA ALA A 114 -10.12 -22.07 9.41
C ALA A 114 -9.63 -20.64 9.70
N PRO A 115 -8.87 -20.38 10.79
CA PRO A 115 -8.32 -19.05 11.02
C PRO A 115 -7.45 -18.60 9.84
N ALA A 116 -7.69 -17.38 9.35
CA ALA A 116 -6.96 -16.81 8.22
C ALA A 116 -5.61 -16.22 8.66
N CYS A 117 -4.70 -16.07 7.70
CA CYS A 117 -3.42 -15.38 7.88
C CYS A 117 -3.13 -14.40 6.71
N PRO A 118 -3.85 -13.27 6.62
CA PRO A 118 -3.72 -12.32 5.50
C PRO A 118 -2.30 -11.83 5.22
N GLY A 119 -1.45 -11.67 6.25
CA GLY A 119 -0.06 -11.25 6.04
C GLY A 119 0.78 -12.32 5.32
N VAL A 120 0.55 -13.60 5.63
CA VAL A 120 1.20 -14.72 4.93
C VAL A 120 0.68 -14.85 3.50
N GLN A 121 -0.63 -14.69 3.28
CA GLN A 121 -1.20 -14.67 1.92
C GLN A 121 -0.57 -13.56 1.08
N ARG A 122 -0.43 -12.35 1.63
CA ARG A 122 0.23 -11.23 0.94
C ARG A 122 1.67 -11.56 0.58
N ALA A 123 2.43 -12.16 1.49
CA ALA A 123 3.81 -12.56 1.24
C ALA A 123 3.92 -13.66 0.17
N LEU A 124 2.99 -14.62 0.15
CA LEU A 124 2.90 -15.65 -0.89
C LEU A 124 2.60 -15.03 -2.26
N VAL A 125 1.62 -14.13 -2.36
CA VAL A 125 1.29 -13.44 -3.62
C VAL A 125 2.50 -12.68 -4.16
N ALA A 126 3.23 -11.97 -3.31
CA ALA A 126 4.47 -11.30 -3.71
C ALA A 126 5.56 -12.28 -4.17
N GLY A 127 5.70 -13.42 -3.49
CA GLY A 127 6.62 -14.49 -3.91
C GLY A 127 6.23 -15.10 -5.25
N PHE A 128 4.94 -15.35 -5.48
CA PHE A 128 4.44 -15.88 -6.74
C PHE A 128 4.70 -14.92 -7.90
N ASP A 129 4.46 -13.62 -7.73
CA ASP A 129 4.79 -12.62 -8.76
C ASP A 129 6.28 -12.61 -9.12
N GLU A 130 7.15 -12.81 -8.13
CA GLU A 130 8.60 -12.80 -8.33
C GLU A 130 9.10 -14.07 -9.02
N HIS A 131 8.52 -15.23 -8.66
CA HIS A 131 9.06 -16.53 -9.06
C HIS A 131 8.25 -17.26 -10.15
N ALA A 132 7.03 -16.82 -10.44
CA ALA A 132 6.18 -17.46 -11.44
C ALA A 132 6.90 -17.49 -12.81
N PRO A 133 6.99 -18.66 -13.46
CA PRO A 133 7.62 -18.75 -14.77
C PRO A 133 6.75 -18.08 -15.84
N GLU A 134 7.36 -17.74 -16.98
CA GLU A 134 6.65 -17.11 -18.10
C GLU A 134 5.42 -17.95 -18.51
N GLY A 135 4.26 -17.28 -18.59
CA GLY A 135 2.99 -17.91 -18.95
C GLY A 135 2.14 -18.38 -17.76
N TYR A 136 2.66 -18.34 -16.52
CA TYR A 136 1.85 -18.54 -15.33
C TYR A 136 1.18 -17.23 -14.90
N GLY A 137 -0.12 -17.33 -14.57
CA GLY A 137 -0.81 -16.31 -13.80
C GLY A 137 -0.54 -16.47 -12.30
N VAL A 138 -0.85 -15.42 -11.55
CA VAL A 138 -0.97 -15.44 -10.09
C VAL A 138 -2.36 -14.97 -9.74
N ALA A 139 -3.04 -15.65 -8.83
CA ALA A 139 -4.37 -15.23 -8.37
C ALA A 139 -4.60 -15.57 -6.89
N VAL A 140 -5.56 -14.89 -6.28
CA VAL A 140 -6.14 -15.28 -4.99
C VAL A 140 -7.50 -15.92 -5.25
N GLU A 141 -7.80 -17.01 -4.55
CA GLU A 141 -9.08 -17.70 -4.68
C GLU A 141 -10.05 -17.34 -3.54
N GLY A 142 -11.34 -17.55 -3.80
CA GLY A 142 -12.37 -17.51 -2.78
C GLY A 142 -12.16 -18.57 -1.71
N THR A 143 -12.71 -18.33 -0.53
CA THR A 143 -12.63 -19.29 0.56
C THR A 143 -13.46 -20.52 0.23
N HIS A 144 -12.86 -21.70 0.21
CA HIS A 144 -13.59 -22.93 -0.10
C HIS A 144 -12.90 -24.16 0.51
N HIS A 145 -13.66 -25.26 0.57
CA HIS A 145 -13.25 -26.60 1.02
C HIS A 145 -12.65 -26.68 2.43
N GLY A 146 -12.32 -27.90 2.86
CA GLY A 146 -11.69 -28.16 4.14
C GLY A 146 -10.16 -28.09 4.08
N PRO A 147 -9.48 -28.22 5.23
CA PRO A 147 -10.02 -28.38 6.57
C PRO A 147 -10.52 -27.04 7.14
N THR A 148 -11.52 -27.06 8.02
CA THR A 148 -12.04 -25.83 8.66
C THR A 148 -11.71 -25.75 10.15
N GLU A 149 -11.47 -26.89 10.81
CA GLU A 149 -11.22 -26.97 12.26
C GLU A 149 -9.71 -26.94 12.57
N LEU A 150 -9.02 -25.88 12.16
CA LEU A 150 -7.59 -25.71 12.45
C LEU A 150 -7.36 -24.96 13.77
N SER A 151 -6.41 -25.43 14.59
CA SER A 151 -6.07 -24.76 15.87
C SER A 151 -5.10 -23.58 15.72
N VAL A 152 -4.60 -23.37 14.51
CA VAL A 152 -3.68 -22.29 14.11
C VAL A 152 -4.10 -21.77 12.73
N PRO A 153 -3.71 -20.54 12.36
CA PRO A 153 -3.95 -20.03 11.02
C PRO A 153 -3.38 -20.92 9.91
N GLY A 154 -4.09 -21.01 8.78
CA GLY A 154 -3.70 -21.88 7.67
C GLY A 154 -4.00 -21.28 6.31
N VAL A 155 -3.09 -21.49 5.34
CA VAL A 155 -3.23 -21.02 3.95
C VAL A 155 -2.81 -22.12 2.98
N PHE A 156 -3.54 -22.27 1.88
CA PHE A 156 -3.16 -23.12 0.76
C PHE A 156 -2.27 -22.32 -0.20
N ALA A 157 -1.16 -22.91 -0.63
CA ALA A 157 -0.23 -22.37 -1.62
C ALA A 157 -0.15 -23.39 -2.75
N GLU A 158 -0.73 -23.06 -3.91
CA GLU A 158 -1.11 -24.08 -4.88
C GLU A 158 -0.43 -23.93 -6.24
N LEU A 159 -0.24 -25.08 -6.87
CA LEU A 159 0.22 -25.22 -8.24
C LEU A 159 -0.92 -25.76 -9.11
N GLY A 160 -1.33 -24.98 -10.11
CA GLY A 160 -2.45 -25.29 -10.97
C GLY A 160 -2.17 -25.20 -12.46
N SER A 161 -3.04 -25.74 -13.30
CA SER A 161 -4.40 -26.18 -12.92
C SER A 161 -4.76 -27.61 -13.32
N GLY A 162 -3.80 -28.35 -13.90
CA GLY A 162 -4.00 -29.73 -14.32
C GLY A 162 -2.69 -30.51 -14.45
N ASP A 163 -2.78 -31.70 -15.04
CA ASP A 163 -1.68 -32.68 -15.07
C ASP A 163 -0.34 -32.09 -15.57
N GLU A 164 -0.38 -31.28 -16.62
CA GLU A 164 0.83 -30.66 -17.20
C GLU A 164 1.54 -29.73 -16.22
N GLN A 165 0.79 -28.98 -15.41
CA GLN A 165 1.36 -28.03 -14.46
C GLN A 165 1.74 -28.69 -13.15
N TRP A 166 0.99 -29.68 -12.68
CA TRP A 166 1.37 -30.45 -11.48
C TRP A 166 2.73 -31.15 -11.66
N ASP A 167 3.09 -31.52 -12.89
CA ASP A 167 4.38 -32.12 -13.24
C ASP A 167 5.44 -31.09 -13.68
N ASP A 168 5.13 -29.79 -13.71
CA ASP A 168 6.06 -28.75 -14.14
C ASP A 168 7.06 -28.37 -13.03
N PRO A 169 8.37 -28.66 -13.21
CA PRO A 169 9.37 -28.36 -12.18
C PRO A 169 9.57 -26.86 -11.96
N ALA A 170 9.30 -26.01 -12.97
CA ALA A 170 9.44 -24.56 -12.81
C ALA A 170 8.30 -23.99 -11.95
N GLY A 171 7.06 -24.40 -12.22
CA GLY A 171 5.89 -24.04 -11.39
C GLY A 171 6.03 -24.53 -9.95
N ALA A 172 6.43 -25.80 -9.75
CA ALA A 172 6.66 -26.34 -8.42
C ALA A 172 7.80 -25.63 -7.67
N ALA A 173 8.88 -25.27 -8.37
CA ALA A 173 9.97 -24.48 -7.79
C ALA A 173 9.53 -23.07 -7.40
N ALA A 174 8.63 -22.44 -8.17
CA ALA A 174 8.10 -21.12 -7.86
C ALA A 174 7.29 -21.12 -6.55
N VAL A 175 6.40 -22.11 -6.36
CA VAL A 175 5.68 -22.28 -5.10
C VAL A 175 6.65 -22.54 -3.94
N ALA A 176 7.60 -23.46 -4.13
CA ALA A 176 8.59 -23.80 -3.11
C ALA A 176 9.43 -22.59 -2.67
N ARG A 177 9.92 -21.77 -3.60
CA ARG A 177 10.66 -20.53 -3.28
C ARG A 177 9.82 -19.53 -2.51
N SER A 178 8.56 -19.34 -2.93
CA SER A 178 7.63 -18.42 -2.27
C SER A 178 7.38 -18.82 -0.82
N VAL A 179 7.26 -20.13 -0.53
CA VAL A 179 7.12 -20.64 0.84
C VAL A 179 8.42 -20.51 1.64
N LEU A 180 9.57 -20.84 1.06
CA LEU A 180 10.88 -20.75 1.74
C LEU A 180 11.24 -19.33 2.16
N GLU A 181 10.82 -18.34 1.38
CA GLU A 181 11.15 -16.94 1.59
C GLU A 181 10.07 -16.18 2.37
N LEU A 182 9.07 -16.87 2.94
CA LEU A 182 8.10 -16.25 3.86
C LEU A 182 8.80 -15.53 5.03
N PRO A 183 9.81 -16.12 5.70
CA PRO A 183 10.54 -15.40 6.74
C PRO A 183 11.29 -14.17 6.22
N ASP A 184 11.86 -14.23 5.00
CA ASP A 184 12.60 -13.11 4.41
C ASP A 184 11.68 -11.94 4.02
N ARG A 185 10.37 -12.20 3.87
CA ARG A 185 9.34 -11.20 3.58
C ARG A 185 8.61 -10.70 4.83
N ASP A 186 9.16 -10.98 6.02
CA ASP A 186 8.53 -10.66 7.31
C ASP A 186 7.07 -11.12 7.38
N ALA A 187 6.77 -12.30 6.81
CA ALA A 187 5.41 -12.81 6.75
C ALA A 187 4.88 -13.08 8.16
N THR A 188 3.80 -12.39 8.52
CA THR A 188 3.09 -12.60 9.80
C THR A 188 1.63 -12.95 9.54
N VAL A 189 0.93 -13.44 10.57
CA VAL A 189 -0.51 -13.77 10.45
C VAL A 189 -1.32 -12.52 10.10
N ALA A 190 -0.92 -11.36 10.63
CA ALA A 190 -1.64 -10.10 10.50
C ALA A 190 -1.03 -9.15 9.46
N VAL A 191 -1.83 -8.20 8.97
CA VAL A 191 -1.34 -7.03 8.22
C VAL A 191 -1.54 -5.78 9.08
N GLY A 192 -0.49 -5.00 9.27
CA GLY A 192 -0.51 -3.81 10.13
C GLY A 192 -0.24 -4.14 11.59
N ASP A 193 -0.95 -3.48 12.51
CA ASP A 193 -0.82 -3.69 13.95
C ASP A 193 -1.38 -5.07 14.35
N PRO A 194 -0.60 -5.97 14.98
CA PRO A 194 -1.09 -7.28 15.42
C PRO A 194 -2.24 -7.22 16.43
N ASP A 195 -2.33 -6.18 17.27
CA ASP A 195 -3.41 -6.04 18.25
C ASP A 195 -4.69 -5.50 17.61
N ARG A 196 -4.56 -4.88 16.42
CA ARG A 196 -5.69 -4.35 15.65
C ARG A 196 -5.40 -4.40 14.15
N PRO A 197 -5.51 -5.58 13.53
CA PRO A 197 -5.07 -5.79 12.16
C PRO A 197 -5.93 -5.03 11.15
N ARG A 198 -5.31 -4.66 10.03
CA ARG A 198 -5.97 -4.06 8.86
C ARG A 198 -6.55 -5.15 7.95
N HIS A 199 -7.48 -5.93 8.49
CA HIS A 199 -8.10 -7.02 7.76
C HIS A 199 -9.50 -6.69 7.26
N LEU A 200 -9.81 -7.22 6.08
CA LEU A 200 -11.13 -7.21 5.47
C LEU A 200 -11.67 -8.64 5.39
N VAL A 201 -12.95 -8.82 5.67
CA VAL A 201 -13.70 -9.97 5.14
C VAL A 201 -14.35 -9.56 3.81
N GLY A 202 -14.21 -10.39 2.78
CA GLY A 202 -14.68 -10.14 1.43
C GLY A 202 -15.98 -10.88 1.10
N PHE A 203 -16.82 -10.27 0.26
CA PHE A 203 -18.00 -10.92 -0.28
C PHE A 203 -18.30 -10.51 -1.71
N GLY A 204 -18.78 -11.46 -2.50
CA GLY A 204 -19.19 -11.29 -3.89
C GLY A 204 -18.06 -11.52 -4.90
N GLY A 205 -18.42 -11.52 -6.18
CA GLY A 205 -17.49 -11.75 -7.28
C GLY A 205 -17.32 -13.23 -7.64
N GLY A 206 -16.47 -13.47 -8.64
CA GLY A 206 -16.14 -14.82 -9.12
C GLY A 206 -14.98 -15.46 -8.35
N HIS A 207 -14.76 -16.75 -8.61
CA HIS A 207 -13.80 -17.60 -7.87
C HIS A 207 -12.39 -17.03 -7.70
N TYR A 208 -11.86 -16.31 -8.69
CA TYR A 208 -10.50 -15.74 -8.68
C TYR A 208 -10.43 -14.28 -8.20
N ALA A 209 -11.47 -13.79 -7.52
CA ALA A 209 -11.38 -12.67 -6.59
C ALA A 209 -10.64 -11.38 -7.04
N PRO A 210 -10.73 -10.89 -8.30
CA PRO A 210 -9.78 -9.88 -8.83
C PRO A 210 -9.79 -8.57 -8.05
N ARG A 211 -10.94 -8.21 -7.47
CA ARG A 211 -11.05 -7.03 -6.61
C ARG A 211 -10.28 -7.17 -5.31
N PHE A 212 -10.35 -8.34 -4.67
CA PHE A 212 -9.68 -8.63 -3.41
C PHE A 212 -8.17 -8.81 -3.62
N GLU A 213 -7.78 -9.48 -4.70
CA GLU A 213 -6.38 -9.54 -5.13
C GLU A 213 -5.80 -8.13 -5.29
N ARG A 214 -6.53 -7.23 -5.95
CA ARG A 214 -6.11 -5.85 -6.12
C ARG A 214 -5.95 -5.10 -4.79
N VAL A 215 -6.81 -5.35 -3.80
CA VAL A 215 -6.66 -4.79 -2.45
C VAL A 215 -5.38 -5.30 -1.79
N ILE A 216 -5.12 -6.61 -1.84
CA ILE A 216 -3.91 -7.23 -1.30
C ILE A 216 -2.65 -6.63 -1.92
N ARG A 217 -2.68 -6.33 -3.23
CA ARG A 217 -1.52 -5.83 -3.97
C ARG A 217 -1.28 -4.34 -3.83
N GLU A 218 -2.34 -3.55 -3.88
CA GLU A 218 -2.25 -2.09 -4.10
C GLU A 218 -2.50 -1.26 -2.84
N THR A 219 -2.78 -1.90 -1.70
CA THR A 219 -3.05 -1.20 -0.44
C THR A 219 -2.33 -1.86 0.74
N ALA A 220 -2.35 -1.22 1.91
CA ALA A 220 -1.84 -1.71 3.18
C ALA A 220 -2.83 -2.64 3.91
N TRP A 221 -3.88 -3.13 3.24
CA TRP A 221 -4.88 -4.01 3.81
C TRP A 221 -4.59 -5.48 3.50
N GLY A 222 -4.90 -6.34 4.47
CA GLY A 222 -5.05 -7.78 4.28
C GLY A 222 -6.49 -8.13 3.98
N VAL A 223 -6.71 -9.20 3.22
CA VAL A 223 -8.04 -9.79 3.02
C VAL A 223 -8.02 -11.18 3.64
N GLY A 224 -8.98 -11.46 4.52
CA GLY A 224 -9.23 -12.78 5.11
C GLY A 224 -10.13 -13.61 4.21
N HIS A 225 -11.20 -14.15 4.79
CA HIS A 225 -12.14 -14.97 4.01
C HIS A 225 -12.90 -14.15 2.97
N VAL A 226 -13.17 -14.80 1.83
CA VAL A 226 -13.93 -14.22 0.73
C VAL A 226 -15.06 -15.17 0.33
N GLY A 227 -16.31 -14.76 0.60
CA GLY A 227 -17.50 -15.50 0.19
C GLY A 227 -17.95 -15.13 -1.21
N MET A 228 -17.78 -16.05 -2.15
CA MET A 228 -18.05 -15.83 -3.57
C MET A 228 -19.53 -15.90 -3.93
N ASP A 229 -19.91 -15.37 -5.10
CA ASP A 229 -21.31 -15.26 -5.53
C ASP A 229 -22.07 -16.60 -5.42
N TRP A 230 -21.47 -17.70 -5.91
CA TRP A 230 -22.08 -19.04 -5.83
C TRP A 230 -22.29 -19.52 -4.39
N GLN A 231 -21.39 -19.18 -3.48
CA GLN A 231 -21.48 -19.53 -2.06
C GLN A 231 -22.56 -18.71 -1.35
N LEU A 232 -22.69 -17.45 -1.74
CA LEU A 232 -23.75 -16.57 -1.23
C LEU A 232 -25.13 -17.00 -1.73
N GLU A 233 -25.21 -17.53 -2.96
CA GLU A 233 -26.43 -18.16 -3.47
C GLU A 233 -26.80 -19.42 -2.68
N GLU A 234 -25.84 -20.28 -2.36
CA GLU A 234 -26.03 -21.47 -1.54
C GLU A 234 -26.40 -21.14 -0.08
N LEU A 235 -25.76 -20.13 0.51
CA LEU A 235 -26.09 -19.62 1.84
C LEU A 235 -27.55 -19.16 1.95
N GLY A 236 -28.16 -18.71 0.85
CA GLY A 236 -29.52 -18.19 0.86
C GLY A 236 -29.59 -16.81 1.51
N HIS A 237 -30.66 -16.55 2.29
CA HIS A 237 -30.91 -15.20 2.82
C HIS A 237 -29.94 -14.86 3.97
N PRO A 238 -29.02 -13.88 3.83
CA PRO A 238 -27.91 -13.69 4.79
C PRO A 238 -28.34 -13.37 6.23
N ALA A 239 -29.52 -12.78 6.41
CA ALA A 239 -30.07 -12.52 7.74
C ALA A 239 -30.48 -13.80 8.51
N GLU A 240 -30.73 -14.91 7.81
CA GLU A 240 -31.08 -16.20 8.41
C GLU A 240 -29.84 -17.00 8.84
N HIS A 241 -28.65 -16.62 8.33
CA HIS A 241 -27.38 -17.29 8.54
C HIS A 241 -26.35 -16.36 9.20
N ALA A 242 -26.78 -15.75 10.31
CA ALA A 242 -25.98 -14.74 10.98
C ALA A 242 -24.70 -15.27 11.61
N ASP A 243 -24.80 -16.47 12.16
CA ASP A 243 -23.72 -17.28 12.70
C ASP A 243 -22.63 -17.56 11.67
N VAL A 244 -22.98 -17.86 10.41
CA VAL A 244 -22.01 -18.10 9.34
C VAL A 244 -21.22 -16.82 9.02
N LEU A 245 -21.90 -15.68 8.89
CA LEU A 245 -21.23 -14.40 8.66
C LEU A 245 -20.31 -14.02 9.84
N GLU A 246 -20.77 -14.23 11.08
CA GLU A 246 -19.96 -14.00 12.29
C GLU A 246 -18.75 -14.94 12.36
N ALA A 247 -18.90 -16.19 11.92
CA ALA A 247 -17.80 -17.15 11.83
C ALA A 247 -16.74 -16.69 10.81
N ALA A 248 -17.16 -16.26 9.61
CA ALA A 248 -16.25 -15.74 8.60
C ALA A 248 -15.53 -14.45 9.04
N ILE A 249 -16.24 -13.51 9.69
CA ILE A 249 -15.66 -12.28 10.25
C ILE A 249 -14.59 -12.63 11.29
N ARG A 250 -14.92 -13.49 12.25
CA ARG A 250 -14.02 -13.90 13.34
C ARG A 250 -12.81 -14.67 12.83
N ALA A 251 -12.99 -15.60 11.90
CA ALA A 251 -11.89 -16.36 11.32
C ALA A 251 -10.96 -15.48 10.47
N SER A 252 -11.48 -14.38 9.91
CA SER A 252 -10.68 -13.36 9.22
C SER A 252 -9.94 -12.40 10.14
N ASP A 253 -10.28 -12.39 11.44
CA ASP A 253 -9.87 -11.36 12.41
C ASP A 253 -10.09 -9.93 11.86
N ALA A 254 -11.30 -9.68 11.33
CA ALA A 254 -11.60 -8.47 10.56
C ALA A 254 -12.61 -7.55 11.27
N GLU A 255 -12.28 -6.27 11.35
CA GLU A 255 -13.21 -5.20 11.77
C GLU A 255 -13.95 -4.58 10.57
N PHE A 256 -13.56 -4.90 9.33
CA PHE A 256 -14.07 -4.29 8.12
C PHE A 256 -14.55 -5.33 7.11
N ALA A 257 -15.59 -4.99 6.34
CA ALA A 257 -16.13 -5.84 5.29
C ALA A 257 -16.16 -5.10 3.95
N LEU A 258 -15.71 -5.76 2.88
CA LEU A 258 -15.80 -5.25 1.52
C LEU A 258 -16.73 -6.13 0.69
N VAL A 259 -17.79 -5.53 0.15
CA VAL A 259 -18.79 -6.22 -0.67
C VAL A 259 -18.67 -5.76 -2.13
N GLU A 260 -18.41 -6.71 -3.02
CA GLU A 260 -18.49 -6.58 -4.47
C GLU A 260 -19.90 -6.86 -4.97
N GLY A 261 -20.44 -5.94 -5.78
CA GLY A 261 -21.81 -6.02 -6.29
C GLY A 261 -22.89 -5.42 -5.39
N GLU A 262 -24.14 -5.59 -5.84
CA GLU A 262 -25.36 -5.02 -5.25
C GLU A 262 -26.06 -6.03 -4.36
N TYR A 263 -25.58 -6.17 -3.12
CA TYR A 263 -26.13 -7.09 -2.12
C TYR A 263 -26.74 -6.34 -0.91
N PRO A 264 -27.89 -5.66 -1.04
CA PRO A 264 -28.47 -4.86 0.03
C PRO A 264 -28.79 -5.69 1.29
N ALA A 265 -29.37 -6.89 1.12
CA ALA A 265 -29.68 -7.77 2.26
C ALA A 265 -28.42 -8.26 3.00
N LEU A 266 -27.32 -8.49 2.27
CA LEU A 266 -26.02 -8.84 2.87
C LEU A 266 -25.42 -7.64 3.61
N ARG A 267 -25.46 -6.44 3.01
CA ARG A 267 -24.98 -5.22 3.65
C ARG A 267 -25.74 -4.92 4.93
N ASP A 268 -27.07 -5.06 4.92
CA ASP A 268 -27.91 -4.89 6.11
C ASP A 268 -27.58 -5.94 7.19
N ALA A 269 -27.36 -7.19 6.79
CA ALA A 269 -26.92 -8.24 7.72
C ALA A 269 -25.55 -7.88 8.34
N LEU A 270 -24.54 -7.55 7.53
CA LEU A 270 -23.22 -7.17 8.01
C LEU A 270 -23.28 -5.94 8.93
N ALA A 271 -24.04 -4.91 8.58
CA ALA A 271 -24.19 -3.70 9.38
C ALA A 271 -24.85 -3.92 10.76
N ALA A 272 -25.54 -5.06 10.95
CA ALA A 272 -26.08 -5.46 12.24
C ALA A 272 -25.08 -6.21 13.14
N ARG A 273 -23.85 -6.41 12.68
CA ARG A 273 -22.76 -7.12 13.38
C ARG A 273 -21.61 -6.16 13.69
N ASP A 274 -20.62 -6.64 14.43
CA ASP A 274 -19.42 -5.87 14.81
C ASP A 274 -18.41 -5.80 13.66
N VAL A 275 -18.85 -5.29 12.50
CA VAL A 275 -18.03 -5.11 11.31
C VAL A 275 -18.49 -3.87 10.55
N ARG A 276 -17.54 -3.04 10.10
CA ARG A 276 -17.83 -1.88 9.28
C ARG A 276 -17.80 -2.25 7.80
N VAL A 277 -18.94 -2.14 7.12
CA VAL A 277 -18.97 -2.26 5.66
C VAL A 277 -18.34 -1.02 5.03
N VAL A 278 -17.32 -1.22 4.21
CA VAL A 278 -16.55 -0.17 3.53
C VAL A 278 -16.59 -0.33 2.01
N SER A 279 -16.29 0.75 1.30
CA SER A 279 -16.10 0.74 -0.15
C SER A 279 -14.61 0.52 -0.51
N GLU A 280 -14.31 0.07 -1.72
CA GLU A 280 -12.90 0.01 -2.17
C GLU A 280 -12.28 1.41 -2.25
N THR A 281 -13.07 2.44 -2.58
CA THR A 281 -12.63 3.84 -2.48
C THR A 281 -12.16 4.17 -1.07
N TRP A 282 -12.89 3.71 -0.06
CA TRP A 282 -12.50 3.88 1.34
C TRP A 282 -11.19 3.14 1.65
N VAL A 283 -11.10 1.86 1.28
CA VAL A 283 -9.90 1.02 1.51
C VAL A 283 -8.66 1.66 0.89
N ARG A 284 -8.74 2.12 -0.36
CA ARG A 284 -7.64 2.78 -1.08
C ARG A 284 -7.28 4.15 -0.54
N ALA A 285 -8.28 4.96 -0.17
CA ALA A 285 -8.00 6.29 0.35
C ALA A 285 -7.38 6.21 1.75
N VAL A 286 -7.88 5.30 2.60
CA VAL A 286 -7.38 5.12 3.96
C VAL A 286 -6.03 4.44 3.98
N ASP A 287 -5.83 3.40 3.16
CA ASP A 287 -4.55 2.70 3.01
C ASP A 287 -3.86 2.42 4.37
N ASP A 288 -2.68 2.99 4.59
CA ASP A 288 -1.87 2.86 5.80
C ASP A 288 -2.20 3.89 6.90
N ARG A 289 -3.12 4.83 6.65
CA ARG A 289 -3.41 5.94 7.57
C ARG A 289 -3.96 5.45 8.91
N PRO A 290 -3.53 6.02 10.05
CA PRO A 290 -4.03 5.62 11.37
C PRO A 290 -5.56 5.72 11.45
N LEU A 291 -6.24 4.64 11.87
CA LEU A 291 -7.69 4.57 11.85
C LEU A 291 -8.35 5.60 12.78
N SER A 292 -7.70 5.97 13.89
CA SER A 292 -8.15 7.03 14.79
C SER A 292 -8.10 8.42 14.13
N LEU A 293 -7.04 8.69 13.36
CA LEU A 293 -6.91 9.92 12.56
C LEU A 293 -7.97 9.98 11.45
N VAL A 294 -8.21 8.87 10.75
CA VAL A 294 -9.28 8.77 9.73
C VAL A 294 -10.65 9.10 10.32
N ALA A 295 -10.95 8.58 11.52
CA ALA A 295 -12.21 8.85 12.20
C ALA A 295 -12.36 10.32 12.61
N ALA A 296 -11.29 10.95 13.12
CA ALA A 296 -11.26 12.36 13.47
C ALA A 296 -11.47 13.25 12.23
N LEU A 297 -10.71 13.01 11.16
CA LEU A 297 -10.81 13.78 9.91
C LEU A 297 -12.15 13.59 9.20
N SER A 298 -12.74 12.39 9.25
CA SER A 298 -14.12 12.18 8.74
C SER A 298 -15.16 13.01 9.49
N THR A 299 -14.92 13.30 10.77
CA THR A 299 -15.83 14.13 11.59
C THR A 299 -15.62 15.61 11.31
N ASP A 300 -14.37 16.06 11.20
CA ASP A 300 -14.04 17.47 11.06
C ASP A 300 -14.23 18.01 9.63
N LEU A 301 -13.99 17.15 8.63
CA LEU A 301 -14.15 17.44 7.21
C LEU A 301 -15.43 16.78 6.68
N ALA A 302 -15.29 15.61 6.04
CA ALA A 302 -16.37 14.82 5.47
C ALA A 302 -15.99 13.33 5.44
N PRO A 303 -16.94 12.39 5.27
CA PRO A 303 -16.63 11.00 4.96
C PRO A 303 -15.80 10.81 3.69
N VAL A 304 -15.11 9.68 3.55
CA VAL A 304 -14.34 9.34 2.34
C VAL A 304 -15.25 9.17 1.12
N GLU A 305 -16.44 8.63 1.37
CA GLU A 305 -17.52 8.48 0.41
C GLU A 305 -17.98 9.83 -0.15
N ASP A 306 -17.90 10.89 0.67
CA ASP A 306 -18.30 12.25 0.33
C ASP A 306 -17.13 13.12 -0.16
N GLY A 307 -15.94 12.56 -0.30
CA GLY A 307 -14.80 13.23 -0.95
C GLY A 307 -13.58 13.48 -0.06
N LEU A 308 -13.50 12.96 1.17
CA LEU A 308 -12.25 13.07 1.94
C LEU A 308 -11.09 12.31 1.29
N ARG A 309 -9.95 12.99 1.11
CA ARG A 309 -8.69 12.41 0.65
C ARG A 309 -7.55 12.83 1.59
N PHE A 310 -6.49 12.03 1.65
CA PHE A 310 -5.36 12.25 2.55
C PHE A 310 -4.17 12.79 1.77
N GLY A 311 -3.46 13.74 2.36
CA GLY A 311 -2.24 14.32 1.79
C GLY A 311 -0.97 13.73 2.39
N ASP A 312 0.17 14.26 1.98
CA ASP A 312 1.50 13.72 2.33
C ASP A 312 1.93 14.09 3.75
N ARG A 313 1.28 15.09 4.38
CA ARG A 313 1.65 15.50 5.73
C ARG A 313 1.05 14.55 6.77
N ALA A 314 1.88 14.18 7.73
CA ALA A 314 1.40 13.55 8.94
C ALA A 314 0.80 14.61 9.87
N ALA A 315 -0.28 14.28 10.58
CA ALA A 315 -0.64 14.99 11.80
C ALA A 315 0.44 14.69 12.85
N ALA A 316 0.88 15.70 13.61
CA ALA A 316 1.88 15.49 14.67
C ALA A 316 1.30 14.57 15.76
N VAL A 317 1.73 13.29 15.82
CA VAL A 317 1.33 12.37 16.89
C VAL A 317 2.43 11.37 17.22
N PRO A 318 2.78 11.20 18.50
CA PRO A 318 3.29 9.94 19.03
C PRO A 318 2.12 9.00 19.40
N GLY A 319 1.92 7.91 18.64
CA GLY A 319 0.97 6.82 18.97
C GLY A 319 -0.48 6.98 18.47
N ASP A 320 -1.36 6.04 18.85
CA ASP A 320 -2.74 5.89 18.33
C ASP A 320 -3.78 6.90 18.84
N THR A 321 -3.39 7.91 19.63
CA THR A 321 -4.35 8.86 20.18
C THR A 321 -4.66 9.94 19.14
N PRO A 322 -5.93 10.16 18.75
CA PRO A 322 -6.27 11.21 17.80
C PRO A 322 -5.83 12.56 18.36
N PRO A 323 -5.08 13.36 17.60
CA PRO A 323 -4.54 14.59 18.14
C PRO A 323 -5.66 15.63 18.10
N ALA A 324 -6.12 16.09 19.27
CA ALA A 324 -6.95 17.29 19.32
C ALA A 324 -6.20 18.52 18.74
N ASP A 325 -4.87 18.46 18.68
CA ASP A 325 -4.00 19.60 18.35
C ASP A 325 -3.02 19.33 17.16
N GLY A 326 -3.17 18.24 16.40
CA GLY A 326 -2.17 17.80 15.41
C GLY A 326 -2.39 18.35 13.99
N TYR A 327 -3.54 18.97 13.76
CA TYR A 327 -3.90 19.66 12.53
C TYR A 327 -4.89 20.79 12.83
N ARG A 328 -4.98 21.74 11.89
CA ARG A 328 -5.99 22.80 11.87
C ARG A 328 -6.79 22.71 10.58
N VAL A 329 -8.11 22.76 10.69
CA VAL A 329 -9.00 22.86 9.53
C VAL A 329 -9.05 24.30 9.04
N VAL A 330 -8.87 24.48 7.74
CA VAL A 330 -8.91 25.77 7.02
C VAL A 330 -9.78 25.63 5.78
N ASP A 331 -10.33 26.75 5.30
CA ASP A 331 -10.93 26.81 3.97
C ASP A 331 -9.81 26.87 2.91
N LEU A 332 -9.95 26.11 1.83
CA LEU A 332 -9.06 26.23 0.68
C LEU A 332 -9.36 27.55 -0.07
N PRO A 333 -8.34 28.23 -0.63
CA PRO A 333 -8.54 29.48 -1.37
C PRO A 333 -9.25 29.19 -2.70
N ALA A 334 -10.58 29.19 -2.68
CA ALA A 334 -11.41 28.59 -3.73
C ALA A 334 -11.17 29.18 -5.13
N GLU A 335 -11.03 30.50 -5.25
CA GLU A 335 -10.81 31.16 -6.53
C GLU A 335 -9.41 30.88 -7.08
N LEU A 336 -8.38 30.97 -6.23
CA LEU A 336 -7.00 30.62 -6.60
C LEU A 336 -6.88 29.16 -7.03
N LEU A 337 -7.47 28.25 -6.24
CA LEU A 337 -7.46 26.82 -6.50
C LEU A 337 -8.20 26.50 -7.81
N ALA A 338 -9.35 27.11 -8.05
CA ALA A 338 -10.11 26.92 -9.28
C ALA A 338 -9.34 27.41 -10.52
N ALA A 339 -8.63 28.54 -10.40
CA ALA A 339 -7.77 29.06 -11.45
C ALA A 339 -6.57 28.13 -11.72
N ALA A 340 -5.88 27.68 -10.66
CA ALA A 340 -4.76 26.74 -10.76
C ALA A 340 -5.19 25.42 -11.43
N GLN A 341 -6.35 24.89 -11.04
CA GLN A 341 -6.93 23.68 -11.65
C GLN A 341 -7.33 23.88 -13.12
N GLY A 342 -7.62 25.11 -13.54
CA GLY A 342 -7.88 25.46 -14.93
C GLY A 342 -6.61 25.49 -15.79
N VAL A 343 -5.45 25.72 -15.17
CA VAL A 343 -4.13 25.69 -15.80
C VAL A 343 -3.60 24.25 -15.85
N ASP A 344 -3.44 23.63 -14.68
CA ASP A 344 -3.03 22.23 -14.53
C ASP A 344 -3.71 21.61 -13.30
N ALA A 345 -4.69 20.74 -13.56
CA ALA A 345 -5.47 20.08 -12.52
C ALA A 345 -4.65 19.11 -11.66
N ASP A 346 -3.69 18.41 -12.26
CA ASP A 346 -2.86 17.43 -11.56
C ASP A 346 -1.82 18.14 -10.68
N ALA A 347 -1.19 19.20 -11.20
CA ALA A 347 -0.26 20.02 -10.43
C ALA A 347 -0.94 20.75 -9.27
N ALA A 348 -2.14 21.29 -9.48
CA ALA A 348 -2.94 21.91 -8.43
C ALA A 348 -3.37 20.90 -7.35
N ARG A 349 -3.72 19.67 -7.76
CA ARG A 349 -4.01 18.59 -6.81
C ARG A 349 -2.79 18.22 -5.99
N ALA A 350 -1.65 18.00 -6.65
CA ALA A 350 -0.40 17.67 -5.98
C ALA A 350 0.04 18.79 -5.02
N ALA A 351 -0.24 20.06 -5.33
CA ALA A 351 0.00 21.19 -4.42
C ALA A 351 -0.79 21.09 -3.12
N VAL A 352 -2.06 20.69 -3.17
CA VAL A 352 -2.88 20.46 -1.96
C VAL A 352 -2.37 19.23 -1.20
N GLU A 353 -2.15 18.11 -1.89
CA GLU A 353 -1.69 16.84 -1.30
C GLU A 353 -0.38 17.02 -0.51
N ARG A 354 0.62 17.71 -1.07
CA ARG A 354 1.92 17.94 -0.39
C ARG A 354 1.83 18.74 0.91
N ARG A 355 0.75 19.50 1.11
CA ARG A 355 0.62 20.47 2.20
C ARG A 355 -0.41 20.07 3.25
N ALA A 356 -1.37 19.25 2.88
CA ALA A 356 -2.45 18.81 3.75
C ALA A 356 -2.14 17.48 4.44
N VAL A 357 -2.71 17.32 5.63
CA VAL A 357 -2.95 16.00 6.24
C VAL A 357 -4.11 15.32 5.52
N ALA A 358 -5.18 16.09 5.27
CA ALA A 358 -6.30 15.65 4.46
C ALA A 358 -7.06 16.86 3.90
N PHE A 359 -7.87 16.62 2.87
CA PHE A 359 -8.62 17.66 2.19
C PHE A 359 -9.92 17.09 1.62
N GLU A 360 -10.91 17.95 1.52
CA GLU A 360 -12.17 17.67 0.84
C GLU A 360 -11.96 17.73 -0.68
N THR A 361 -12.79 16.98 -1.39
CA THR A 361 -12.80 16.97 -2.85
C THR A 361 -14.22 16.93 -3.37
N GLU A 362 -14.39 17.39 -4.60
CA GLU A 362 -15.60 17.23 -5.40
C GLU A 362 -15.35 16.28 -6.58
N GLN A 363 -16.38 16.07 -7.40
CA GLN A 363 -16.30 15.27 -8.63
C GLN A 363 -15.76 13.85 -8.38
N ALA A 364 -16.41 13.14 -7.46
CA ALA A 364 -16.09 11.76 -7.10
C ALA A 364 -14.66 11.55 -6.57
N GLY A 365 -14.07 12.54 -5.88
CA GLY A 365 -12.76 12.39 -5.26
C GLY A 365 -11.60 13.08 -5.97
N SER A 366 -11.84 13.60 -7.16
CA SER A 366 -10.76 13.97 -8.10
C SER A 366 -10.27 15.40 -7.94
N ARG A 367 -11.17 16.33 -7.58
CA ARG A 367 -10.86 17.76 -7.57
C ARG A 367 -10.85 18.32 -6.15
N PRO A 368 -9.70 18.77 -5.59
CA PRO A 368 -9.69 19.44 -4.29
C PRO A 368 -10.62 20.64 -4.26
N ALA A 369 -11.39 20.78 -3.18
CA ALA A 369 -12.36 21.85 -2.97
C ALA A 369 -12.76 21.92 -1.48
N GLY A 370 -13.42 23.00 -1.06
CA GLY A 370 -13.91 23.12 0.31
C GLY A 370 -12.78 23.33 1.32
N ARG A 371 -12.65 22.44 2.29
CA ARG A 371 -11.74 22.58 3.43
C ARG A 371 -10.56 21.61 3.37
N ALA A 372 -9.49 21.95 4.08
CA ALA A 372 -8.35 21.07 4.31
C ALA A 372 -7.90 21.09 5.76
N ALA A 373 -7.41 19.95 6.25
CA ALA A 373 -6.66 19.84 7.49
C ALA A 373 -5.16 20.02 7.19
N LEU A 374 -4.58 21.12 7.68
CA LEU A 374 -3.14 21.39 7.57
C LEU A 374 -2.45 21.03 8.89
N PRO A 375 -1.19 20.57 8.88
CA PRO A 375 -0.46 20.33 10.13
C PRO A 375 -0.33 21.64 10.92
N THR A 376 -0.32 21.55 12.25
CA THR A 376 0.08 22.65 13.13
C THR A 376 1.61 22.80 13.08
N ASP A 377 2.14 24.02 13.15
CA ASP A 377 3.55 24.38 12.87
C ASP A 377 4.66 23.68 13.68
N ASP A 378 4.33 22.77 14.60
CA ASP A 378 5.32 21.98 15.32
C ASP A 378 5.44 20.58 14.70
N VAL A 379 6.24 20.43 13.64
CA VAL A 379 7.22 19.33 13.44
C VAL A 379 8.03 19.64 12.18
N THR A 380 9.26 20.12 12.36
CA THR A 380 10.33 19.87 11.40
C THR A 380 10.55 18.36 11.32
N THR A 381 10.26 17.75 10.18
CA THR A 381 10.76 16.41 9.87
C THR A 381 12.26 16.50 9.71
N SER A 382 13.00 16.39 10.81
CA SER A 382 14.41 16.00 10.77
C SER A 382 14.41 14.55 10.32
N GLY A 383 14.56 14.32 9.03
CA GLY A 383 14.94 13.03 8.51
C GLY A 383 16.31 12.70 9.06
N ASP A 384 16.37 11.77 10.01
CA ASP A 384 17.61 11.08 10.33
C ASP A 384 17.47 9.65 9.82
N GLY A 385 18.11 9.40 8.69
CA GLY A 385 18.32 8.06 8.17
C GLY A 385 19.39 7.39 9.02
N THR A 386 18.98 6.54 9.95
CA THR A 386 19.93 5.69 10.67
C THR A 386 20.19 4.42 9.87
N ALA A 387 21.24 4.46 9.05
CA ALA A 387 22.01 3.30 8.66
C ALA A 387 23.36 3.32 9.41
N GLY A 388 23.52 2.38 10.34
CA GLY A 388 24.77 1.63 10.61
C GLY A 388 26.02 2.33 11.17
N GLY A 389 26.30 2.05 12.46
CA GLY A 389 27.63 1.76 13.05
C GLY A 389 28.62 2.92 13.25
N ASP A 390 29.49 2.97 14.25
CA ASP A 390 29.81 2.13 15.42
C ASP A 390 30.76 2.96 16.34
N ALA A 391 30.86 2.55 17.61
CA ALA A 391 31.97 2.74 18.55
C ALA A 391 32.30 4.12 19.17
N THR A 392 32.20 4.18 20.51
CA THR A 392 33.25 4.70 21.44
C THR A 392 33.01 4.09 22.84
N THR A 393 33.84 3.13 23.25
CA THR A 393 34.94 3.22 24.25
C THR A 393 34.58 3.75 25.64
N ALA A 394 34.76 2.89 26.65
CA ALA A 394 35.21 3.27 27.99
C ALA A 394 36.17 2.19 28.54
N ASP A 395 37.19 2.68 29.23
CA ASP A 395 38.42 2.03 29.69
C ASP A 395 38.25 0.85 30.66
N ALA A 396 39.14 -0.15 30.62
CA ALA A 396 40.33 -0.21 31.49
C ALA A 396 41.00 -1.60 31.52
N ASP A 397 42.33 -1.54 31.59
CA ASP A 397 43.24 -2.42 32.34
C ASP A 397 44.11 -3.47 31.61
N SER A 398 45.39 -3.10 31.55
CA SER A 398 46.58 -3.92 31.82
C SER A 398 47.16 -4.91 30.79
N ALA A 399 48.42 -4.60 30.47
CA ALA A 399 49.60 -5.49 30.43
C ALA A 399 50.13 -6.03 29.08
N ASP A 400 51.41 -5.68 28.89
CA ASP A 400 52.49 -6.38 28.22
C ASP A 400 52.56 -6.46 26.68
N GLY A 401 53.71 -5.97 26.17
CA GLY A 401 54.45 -6.76 25.19
C GLY A 401 54.85 -6.07 23.88
N ASP A 402 56.03 -5.44 23.93
CA ASP A 402 57.10 -5.61 22.93
C ASP A 402 57.04 -4.90 21.54
N THR A 403 58.16 -4.20 21.34
CA THR A 403 58.83 -3.57 20.19
C THR A 403 58.40 -3.87 18.74
N THR A 404 58.38 -2.84 17.88
CA THR A 404 59.48 -2.51 16.92
C THR A 404 59.09 -1.35 15.98
N ALA A 405 60.11 -0.68 15.47
CA ALA A 405 60.12 0.62 14.81
C ALA A 405 60.03 0.58 13.26
N ALA A 406 59.59 1.70 12.66
CA ALA A 406 60.12 2.38 11.45
C ALA A 406 59.04 3.39 10.96
N ASP A 407 59.29 4.71 10.94
CA ASP A 407 59.91 5.48 9.83
C ASP A 407 58.98 5.50 8.59
N THR A 408 58.40 6.59 8.10
CA THR A 408 58.92 7.89 7.60
C THR A 408 57.72 8.86 7.52
N GLY A 409 57.75 10.14 7.93
CA GLY A 409 58.44 11.24 7.27
C GLY A 409 57.59 11.91 6.18
N THR A 410 57.09 13.13 6.41
CA THR A 410 57.27 14.34 5.56
C THR A 410 56.16 15.39 5.78
N ASP A 411 56.55 16.49 6.41
CA ASP A 411 55.93 17.83 6.35
C ASP A 411 55.94 18.38 4.92
N VAL A 412 54.84 19.01 4.47
CA VAL A 412 54.95 20.31 3.79
C VAL A 412 53.64 21.12 3.80
N ALA A 413 53.79 22.35 4.29
CA ALA A 413 53.24 23.60 3.77
C ALA A 413 51.76 23.93 3.98
N ALA A 414 51.53 24.66 5.07
CA ALA A 414 50.50 25.69 5.18
C ALA A 414 50.67 26.78 4.11
N VAL A 415 49.55 27.23 3.56
CA VAL A 415 49.40 28.56 2.97
C VAL A 415 48.13 29.16 3.53
N ASP A 416 48.31 30.17 4.38
CA ASP A 416 47.32 31.16 4.76
C ASP A 416 46.82 31.92 3.52
N THR A 417 45.51 32.08 3.42
CA THR A 417 44.93 33.29 2.85
C THR A 417 43.79 33.77 3.75
N ASP A 418 44.02 34.94 4.32
CA ASP A 418 43.14 35.73 5.17
C ASP A 418 41.73 35.94 4.60
N ALA A 419 40.76 35.74 5.49
CA ALA A 419 39.66 36.62 5.88
C ALA A 419 38.97 37.49 4.81
N ALA A 420 37.66 37.26 4.67
CA ALA A 420 36.68 38.34 4.74
C ALA A 420 35.46 37.83 5.52
N ASP A 421 35.32 38.32 6.75
CA ASP A 421 34.09 38.30 7.52
C ASP A 421 32.94 38.87 6.69
N ALA A 422 31.90 38.06 6.52
CA ALA A 422 30.55 38.54 6.30
C ALA A 422 29.67 37.75 7.26
N ASP A 423 29.17 38.45 8.28
CA ASP A 423 28.14 37.99 9.21
C ASP A 423 27.02 37.28 8.44
N ALA A 424 26.98 35.95 8.54
CA ALA A 424 25.80 35.18 8.21
C ALA A 424 25.04 34.98 9.52
N ASP A 425 24.04 35.85 9.72
CA ASP A 425 22.97 35.63 10.68
C ASP A 425 22.50 34.18 10.57
N ALA A 426 22.59 33.47 11.69
CA ALA A 426 21.90 32.21 11.88
C ALA A 426 20.39 32.51 11.82
N ALA A 427 19.78 32.35 10.65
CA ALA A 427 18.34 32.47 10.48
C ALA A 427 17.68 31.22 11.08
N ASP A 428 16.97 31.44 12.18
CA ASP A 428 16.01 30.53 12.80
C ASP A 428 15.05 29.93 11.76
N GLY A 429 14.62 28.69 11.99
CA GLY A 429 13.79 27.89 11.10
C GLY A 429 12.34 28.38 10.96
N ASP A 430 12.14 29.50 10.26
CA ASP A 430 10.83 30.08 9.95
C ASP A 430 10.50 29.85 8.46
N GLY A 431 10.10 28.62 8.13
CA GLY A 431 9.42 28.36 6.85
C GLY A 431 8.05 29.05 6.84
N PRO A 432 7.48 29.38 5.67
CA PRO A 432 6.13 29.95 5.62
C PRO A 432 5.14 29.01 6.31
N ALA A 433 4.24 29.58 7.11
CA ALA A 433 3.17 28.83 7.77
C ALA A 433 2.45 27.91 6.76
N PRO A 434 1.93 26.72 7.15
CA PRO A 434 1.40 25.69 6.25
C PRO A 434 0.40 26.21 5.23
N TYR A 435 -0.43 27.18 5.63
CA TYR A 435 -1.39 27.83 4.75
C TYR A 435 -0.70 28.72 3.69
N ASP A 436 0.31 29.48 4.10
CA ASP A 436 1.09 30.33 3.20
C ASP A 436 1.88 29.49 2.19
N ALA A 437 2.39 28.34 2.63
CA ALA A 437 3.05 27.38 1.75
C ALA A 437 2.09 26.75 0.74
N LEU A 438 0.85 26.45 1.14
CA LEU A 438 -0.21 26.00 0.23
C LEU A 438 -0.53 27.05 -0.83
N VAL A 439 -0.75 28.30 -0.42
CA VAL A 439 -1.00 29.42 -1.33
C VAL A 439 0.15 29.61 -2.31
N ALA A 440 1.40 29.53 -1.82
CA ALA A 440 2.59 29.66 -2.67
C ALA A 440 2.71 28.55 -3.72
N ASP A 441 2.40 27.30 -3.37
CA ASP A 441 2.42 26.18 -4.31
C ASP A 441 1.30 26.30 -5.36
N LEU A 442 0.10 26.74 -4.98
CA LEU A 442 -1.00 26.98 -5.94
C LEU A 442 -0.67 28.16 -6.88
N ALA A 443 -0.09 29.23 -6.35
CA ALA A 443 0.38 30.36 -7.16
C ALA A 443 1.51 29.95 -8.13
N ALA A 444 2.31 28.94 -7.78
CA ALA A 444 3.32 28.41 -8.69
C ALA A 444 2.72 27.72 -9.92
N VAL A 445 1.59 27.02 -9.78
CA VAL A 445 0.87 26.44 -10.92
C VAL A 445 0.38 27.51 -11.89
N LEU A 446 -0.11 28.66 -11.39
CA LEU A 446 -0.54 29.76 -12.25
C LEU A 446 0.59 30.33 -13.13
N ARG A 447 1.86 30.25 -12.71
CA ARG A 447 3.00 30.78 -13.49
C ARG A 447 3.20 30.09 -14.85
N GLU A 448 2.49 28.99 -15.11
CA GLU A 448 2.50 28.35 -16.43
C GLU A 448 1.63 29.11 -17.46
N SER A 449 0.64 29.88 -17.01
CA SER A 449 -0.30 30.61 -17.88
C SER A 449 -0.30 32.13 -17.69
N TYR A 450 0.36 32.64 -16.65
CA TYR A 450 0.46 34.07 -16.35
C TYR A 450 1.93 34.49 -16.34
N ASP A 451 2.23 35.68 -16.86
CA ASP A 451 3.58 36.21 -16.98
C ASP A 451 4.17 36.62 -15.62
N GLU A 452 3.32 37.13 -14.73
CA GLU A 452 3.69 37.48 -13.36
C GLU A 452 2.63 36.96 -12.38
N VAL A 453 3.07 36.32 -11.28
CA VAL A 453 2.19 35.87 -10.18
C VAL A 453 2.86 36.20 -8.85
N VAL A 454 2.26 37.13 -8.10
CA VAL A 454 2.79 37.65 -6.83
C VAL A 454 1.72 37.60 -5.75
N ARG A 455 2.12 37.28 -4.53
CA ARG A 455 1.25 37.38 -3.36
C ARG A 455 1.31 38.80 -2.79
N GLU A 456 0.17 39.47 -2.71
CA GLU A 456 0.01 40.82 -2.18
C GLU A 456 -1.02 40.78 -1.03
N GLY A 457 -0.54 40.73 0.22
CA GLY A 457 -1.41 40.67 1.40
C GLY A 457 -2.28 39.41 1.45
N ASP A 458 -3.60 39.60 1.41
CA ASP A 458 -4.66 38.58 1.43
C ASP A 458 -5.13 38.18 0.02
N ALA A 459 -4.32 38.45 -1.01
CA ALA A 459 -4.61 38.00 -2.37
C ALA A 459 -3.35 37.52 -3.12
N VAL A 460 -3.56 36.65 -4.10
CA VAL A 460 -2.61 36.36 -5.17
C VAL A 460 -3.03 37.15 -6.40
N VAL A 461 -2.12 37.98 -6.92
CA VAL A 461 -2.34 38.79 -8.12
C VAL A 461 -1.56 38.16 -9.26
N ALA A 462 -2.27 37.81 -10.33
CA ALA A 462 -1.71 37.24 -11.55
C ALA A 462 -1.94 38.18 -12.73
N ARG A 463 -0.88 38.46 -13.49
CA ARG A 463 -0.89 39.36 -14.64
C ARG A 463 -0.51 38.62 -15.90
N VAL A 464 -1.24 38.89 -16.97
CA VAL A 464 -0.93 38.41 -18.32
C VAL A 464 -0.93 39.59 -19.28
N GLU A 465 0.17 39.74 -20.02
CA GLU A 465 0.29 40.70 -21.11
C GLU A 465 -0.09 40.00 -22.42
N SER A 466 -1.13 40.51 -23.09
CA SER A 466 -1.59 39.95 -24.35
C SER A 466 -1.70 41.02 -25.42
N PHE A 467 -1.43 40.64 -26.66
CA PHE A 467 -1.58 41.54 -27.80
C PHE A 467 -3.03 42.03 -27.92
N ASP A 468 -3.23 43.34 -28.00
CA ASP A 468 -4.51 43.99 -28.24
C ASP A 468 -4.61 44.45 -29.71
N PRO A 469 -5.42 43.76 -30.55
CA PRO A 469 -5.64 44.12 -31.94
C PRO A 469 -6.18 45.55 -32.13
N SER A 470 -6.92 46.07 -31.15
CA SER A 470 -7.55 47.39 -31.20
C SER A 470 -6.51 48.50 -31.02
N LEU A 471 -5.55 48.31 -30.10
CA LEU A 471 -4.41 49.21 -29.95
C LEU A 471 -3.54 49.20 -31.21
N ALA A 472 -3.26 48.01 -31.75
CA ALA A 472 -2.51 47.87 -33.00
C ALA A 472 -3.20 48.54 -34.20
N ALA A 473 -4.52 48.36 -34.34
CA ALA A 473 -5.31 49.01 -35.39
C ALA A 473 -5.32 50.54 -35.24
N THR A 474 -5.38 51.05 -34.00
CA THR A 474 -5.31 52.49 -33.71
C THR A 474 -3.98 53.10 -34.16
N LEU A 475 -2.88 52.36 -34.03
CA LEU A 475 -1.55 52.74 -34.52
C LEU A 475 -1.37 52.48 -36.03
N GLY A 476 -2.41 51.99 -36.72
CA GLY A 476 -2.40 51.78 -38.16
C GLY A 476 -1.67 50.52 -38.61
N VAL A 477 -1.44 49.56 -37.70
CA VAL A 477 -0.92 48.23 -38.05
C VAL A 477 -2.01 47.47 -38.81
N PRO A 478 -1.76 46.99 -40.04
CA PRO A 478 -2.73 46.20 -40.78
C PRO A 478 -2.81 44.76 -40.24
N GLU A 479 -4.03 44.22 -40.20
CA GLU A 479 -4.27 42.80 -39.92
C GLU A 479 -3.45 41.92 -40.89
N GLY A 480 -2.83 40.86 -40.37
CA GLY A 480 -1.99 39.94 -41.15
C GLY A 480 -0.64 39.64 -40.49
N PRO A 481 0.43 39.38 -41.25
CA PRO A 481 1.72 38.93 -40.72
C PRO A 481 2.33 39.86 -39.65
N LYS A 482 2.02 41.16 -39.72
CA LYS A 482 2.49 42.15 -38.73
C LYS A 482 1.81 42.01 -37.37
N PHE A 483 0.54 41.59 -37.32
CA PHE A 483 -0.11 41.22 -36.05
C PHE A 483 0.53 39.96 -35.48
N GLY A 484 0.81 38.96 -36.32
CA GLY A 484 1.51 37.74 -35.91
C GLY A 484 2.89 38.05 -35.30
N ALA A 485 3.67 38.93 -35.93
CA ALA A 485 4.96 39.38 -35.41
C ALA A 485 4.82 40.10 -34.05
N LEU A 486 3.93 41.09 -33.94
CA LEU A 486 3.68 41.79 -32.67
C LEU A 486 3.17 40.86 -31.56
N SER A 487 2.29 39.92 -31.90
CA SER A 487 1.80 38.88 -30.98
C SER A 487 2.86 37.86 -30.59
N SER A 488 3.97 37.77 -31.33
CA SER A 488 5.10 36.88 -31.03
C SER A 488 6.26 37.61 -30.36
N GLY A 489 6.05 38.85 -29.90
CA GLY A 489 7.09 39.66 -29.26
C GLY A 489 8.07 40.33 -30.23
N GLU A 490 7.79 40.35 -31.53
CA GLU A 490 8.65 41.00 -32.53
C GLU A 490 8.14 42.41 -32.88
N PRO A 491 9.00 43.45 -32.83
CA PRO A 491 8.63 44.79 -33.25
C PRO A 491 8.41 44.86 -34.77
N VAL A 492 7.49 45.71 -35.22
CA VAL A 492 7.16 45.88 -36.64
C VAL A 492 7.24 47.34 -37.09
N GLU A 493 7.63 47.53 -38.34
CA GLU A 493 7.66 48.85 -38.98
C GLU A 493 6.34 49.17 -39.68
N VAL A 494 5.71 50.28 -39.31
CA VAL A 494 4.49 50.79 -39.95
C VAL A 494 4.66 52.28 -40.23
N ARG A 495 4.57 52.66 -41.51
CA ARG A 495 4.69 54.06 -41.97
C ARG A 495 6.00 54.76 -41.58
N GLY A 496 7.07 54.01 -41.31
CA GLY A 496 8.39 54.53 -40.94
C GLY A 496 8.58 54.74 -39.43
N GLU A 497 7.63 54.28 -38.61
CA GLU A 497 7.75 54.21 -37.16
C GLU A 497 7.80 52.74 -36.71
N THR A 498 8.71 52.45 -35.77
CA THR A 498 8.82 51.15 -35.10
C THR A 498 7.74 51.04 -34.03
N ILE A 499 6.82 50.09 -34.18
CA ILE A 499 5.82 49.74 -33.17
C ILE A 499 6.35 48.53 -32.42
N ARG A 500 6.53 48.68 -31.10
CA ARG A 500 6.96 47.58 -30.22
C ARG A 500 5.76 46.81 -29.68
N PRO A 501 5.91 45.50 -29.39
CA PRO A 501 4.85 44.68 -28.80
C PRO A 501 4.25 45.32 -27.54
N GLU A 502 5.08 45.87 -26.65
CA GLU A 502 4.60 46.52 -25.41
C GLU A 502 3.64 47.70 -25.68
N THR A 503 3.76 48.37 -26.83
CA THR A 503 2.92 49.54 -27.19
C THR A 503 1.51 49.15 -27.66
N VAL A 504 1.31 47.87 -27.99
CA VAL A 504 0.05 47.31 -28.49
C VAL A 504 -0.39 46.10 -27.66
N SER A 505 0.16 45.97 -26.45
CA SER A 505 -0.25 44.98 -25.48
C SER A 505 -1.31 45.57 -24.54
N SER A 506 -2.23 44.73 -24.09
CA SER A 506 -3.13 45.00 -22.98
C SER A 506 -2.77 44.08 -21.83
N GLU A 507 -2.66 44.66 -20.65
CA GLU A 507 -2.45 43.92 -19.40
C GLU A 507 -3.82 43.52 -18.84
N ARG A 508 -3.97 42.24 -18.53
CA ARG A 508 -5.11 41.73 -17.76
C ARG A 508 -4.60 41.27 -16.40
N GLU A 509 -5.12 41.89 -15.36
CA GLU A 509 -4.87 41.50 -13.97
C GLU A 509 -6.06 40.70 -13.43
N GLU A 510 -5.77 39.58 -12.78
CA GLU A 510 -6.72 38.79 -12.01
C GLU A 510 -6.24 38.72 -10.55
N GLN A 511 -7.16 38.91 -9.61
CA GLN A 511 -6.89 38.87 -8.18
C GLN A 511 -7.68 37.73 -7.55
N PHE A 512 -7.00 36.88 -6.79
CA PHE A 512 -7.57 35.71 -6.12
C PHE A 512 -7.43 35.87 -4.60
N PRO A 513 -8.53 36.04 -3.84
CA PRO A 513 -8.48 36.13 -2.37
C PRO A 513 -7.95 34.84 -1.72
N VAL A 514 -7.19 34.96 -0.63
CA VAL A 514 -6.58 33.84 0.12
C VAL A 514 -6.74 33.94 1.63
#